data_AF-A0A2W5SMW3-F1
#
_entry.id   AF-A0A2W5SMW3-F1
#
_cell.length_a   1.000
_cell.length_b   1.000
_cell.length_c   1.000
_cell.angle_alpha   90.00
_cell.angle_beta   90.00
_cell.angle_gamma   90.00
#
_symmetry.space_group_name_H-M   'P 1'
#
loop_
_entity.id
_entity.type
_entity.pdbx_description
1 polymer ?
#
loop_
_entity_poly.entity_id
_entity_poly.type
_entity_poly.pdbx_seq_one_letter_code
_entity_poly.pdbx_strand_id
1 'polypeptide(L)'
;MRLRRLDLTRYGKFTDYSIDFGEPRPGRPDLHIVYGRNEAGKSTALAGYLDLLFGIEERTRYGFLHGYSTMEIGAALEFGGNLHEMKRVKQRSNSLRDGRGQPANEALLGVPLAGLSRDAYRMMFSLDDQTLEAGGDAILESKGDLGELLFSASAGLADLSHTLDAVEKEADGIYRKRVSKTKIAELKHRLAELKQRSTRRGTPMTRRCASALWPRPGMRNSAGCCARRLW
;
A
#
# COMPACT_ATOMS: atom_id res chain seq x y z
N MET A 1 -20.20 3.66 6.54
CA MET A 1 -20.96 4.76 5.91
C MET A 1 -21.96 4.16 4.94
N ARG A 2 -23.18 4.69 4.86
CA ARG A 2 -24.23 4.22 3.94
C ARG A 2 -24.72 5.36 3.06
N LEU A 3 -24.94 5.10 1.78
CA LEU A 3 -25.53 6.05 0.83
C LEU A 3 -27.06 5.92 0.88
N ARG A 4 -27.76 6.95 1.38
CA ARG A 4 -29.23 6.97 1.47
C ARG A 4 -29.86 7.44 0.15
N ARG A 5 -29.28 8.48 -0.45
CA ARG A 5 -29.71 9.05 -1.74
C ARG A 5 -28.53 9.67 -2.45
N LEU A 6 -28.46 9.51 -3.78
CA LEU A 6 -27.52 10.21 -4.65
C LEU A 6 -28.30 11.16 -5.56
N ASP A 7 -27.94 12.45 -5.54
CA ASP A 7 -28.58 13.50 -6.32
C ASP A 7 -27.64 13.99 -7.42
N LEU A 8 -27.94 13.64 -8.67
CA LEU A 8 -27.21 14.04 -9.87
C LEU A 8 -27.85 15.31 -10.44
N THR A 9 -27.73 16.42 -9.70
CA THR A 9 -28.36 17.72 -10.00
C THR A 9 -27.93 18.28 -11.34
N ARG A 10 -26.61 18.43 -11.57
CA ARG A 10 -26.05 18.92 -12.84
C ARG A 10 -24.72 18.22 -13.08
N TYR A 11 -24.77 16.98 -13.56
CA TYR A 11 -23.58 16.13 -13.67
C TYR A 11 -23.66 15.16 -14.85
N GLY A 12 -22.65 15.19 -15.73
CA GLY A 12 -22.61 14.31 -16.90
C GLY A 12 -23.82 14.56 -17.78
N LYS A 13 -24.58 13.48 -18.03
CA LYS A 13 -25.82 13.53 -18.82
C LYS A 13 -27.08 13.79 -17.99
N PHE A 14 -26.95 13.85 -16.66
CA PHE A 14 -28.08 13.97 -15.75
C PHE A 14 -28.37 15.44 -15.45
N THR A 15 -29.66 15.74 -15.32
CA THR A 15 -30.19 17.02 -14.86
C THR A 15 -31.30 16.72 -13.86
N ASP A 16 -31.13 17.16 -12.62
CA ASP A 16 -32.07 17.00 -11.50
C ASP A 16 -32.58 15.56 -11.32
N TYR A 17 -31.68 14.58 -11.39
CA TYR A 17 -32.00 13.16 -11.25
C TYR A 17 -31.52 12.59 -9.91
N SER A 18 -32.38 11.88 -9.18
CA SER A 18 -32.05 11.29 -7.88
C SER A 18 -32.21 9.77 -7.87
N ILE A 19 -31.28 9.08 -7.23
CA ILE A 19 -31.33 7.65 -6.93
C ILE A 19 -31.49 7.50 -5.43
N ASP A 20 -32.70 7.14 -4.98
CA ASP A 20 -33.02 6.90 -3.56
C ASP A 20 -32.90 5.41 -3.24
N PHE A 21 -32.10 5.08 -2.22
CA PHE A 21 -31.87 3.72 -1.75
C PHE A 21 -32.76 3.32 -0.57
N GLY A 22 -33.66 4.19 -0.09
CA GLY A 22 -34.55 3.81 1.01
C GLY A 22 -33.84 3.71 2.37
N GLU A 23 -34.63 3.58 3.44
CA GLU A 23 -34.13 3.34 4.78
C GLU A 23 -33.71 1.87 4.94
N PRO A 24 -32.67 1.59 5.74
CA PRO A 24 -32.28 0.22 6.02
C PRO A 24 -33.43 -0.50 6.73
N ARG A 25 -33.84 -1.65 6.20
CA ARG A 25 -34.93 -2.45 6.77
C ARG A 25 -34.35 -3.42 7.81
N PRO A 26 -34.74 -3.34 9.10
CA PRO A 26 -34.25 -4.25 10.12
C PRO A 26 -34.46 -5.71 9.73
N GLY A 27 -33.42 -6.53 9.92
CA GLY A 27 -33.48 -7.97 9.61
C GLY A 27 -33.44 -8.31 8.12
N ARG A 28 -33.15 -7.36 7.22
CA ARG A 28 -32.94 -7.62 5.79
C ARG A 28 -31.57 -7.12 5.31
N PRO A 29 -30.97 -7.79 4.31
CA PRO A 29 -29.75 -7.30 3.68
C PRO A 29 -30.02 -5.98 2.94
N ASP A 30 -29.06 -5.06 3.02
CA ASP A 30 -29.09 -3.75 2.39
C ASP A 30 -28.42 -3.81 1.00
N LEU A 31 -29.04 -4.59 0.11
CA LEU A 31 -28.56 -4.81 -1.27
C LEU A 31 -29.44 -4.06 -2.26
N HIS A 32 -28.81 -3.18 -3.05
CA HIS A 32 -29.47 -2.43 -4.11
C HIS A 32 -28.86 -2.75 -5.47
N ILE A 33 -29.71 -2.97 -6.47
CA ILE A 33 -29.29 -3.24 -7.84
C ILE A 33 -29.77 -2.08 -8.73
N VAL A 34 -28.82 -1.29 -9.22
CA VAL A 34 -29.08 -0.23 -10.20
C VAL A 34 -28.81 -0.80 -11.59
N TYR A 35 -29.87 -1.00 -12.38
CA TYR A 35 -29.77 -1.58 -13.71
C TYR A 35 -30.41 -0.67 -14.77
N GLY A 36 -30.03 -0.88 -16.03
CA GLY A 36 -30.51 -0.12 -17.17
C GLY A 36 -29.73 -0.46 -18.42
N ARG A 37 -30.19 0.03 -19.58
CA ARG A 37 -29.53 -0.18 -20.88
C ARG A 37 -28.10 0.35 -20.89
N ASN A 38 -27.31 -0.06 -21.88
CA ASN A 38 -26.04 0.61 -22.15
C ASN A 38 -26.28 2.10 -22.37
N GLU A 39 -25.33 2.93 -21.94
CA GLU A 39 -25.43 4.40 -21.97
C GLU A 39 -26.56 5.00 -21.11
N ALA A 40 -27.28 4.20 -20.30
CA ALA A 40 -28.25 4.69 -19.33
C ALA A 40 -27.63 5.57 -18.24
N GLY A 41 -26.30 5.62 -18.14
CA GLY A 41 -25.57 6.49 -17.21
C GLY A 41 -25.14 5.81 -15.92
N LYS A 42 -25.12 4.47 -15.87
CA LYS A 42 -24.67 3.70 -14.70
C LYS A 42 -23.24 4.08 -14.28
N SER A 43 -22.30 4.06 -15.23
CA SER A 43 -20.92 4.48 -14.99
C SER A 43 -20.79 5.96 -14.65
N THR A 44 -21.68 6.80 -15.19
CA THR A 44 -21.76 8.24 -14.85
C THR A 44 -22.25 8.45 -13.42
N ALA A 45 -23.23 7.67 -12.95
CA ALA A 45 -23.73 7.73 -11.58
C ALA A 45 -22.65 7.27 -10.58
N LEU A 46 -21.93 6.19 -10.89
CA LEU A 46 -20.79 5.73 -10.07
C LEU A 46 -19.69 6.79 -10.00
N ALA A 47 -19.33 7.40 -11.13
CA ALA A 47 -18.36 8.49 -11.15
C ALA A 47 -18.84 9.71 -10.33
N GLY A 48 -20.13 10.04 -10.41
CA GLY A 48 -20.74 11.09 -9.60
C GLY A 48 -20.66 10.80 -8.10
N TYR A 49 -20.88 9.55 -7.69
CA TYR A 49 -20.70 9.12 -6.31
C TYR A 49 -19.24 9.25 -5.84
N LEU A 50 -18.26 8.85 -6.65
CA LEU A 50 -16.84 9.02 -6.31
C LEU A 50 -16.45 10.50 -6.23
N ASP A 51 -16.94 11.33 -7.17
CA ASP A 51 -16.71 12.76 -7.17
C ASP A 51 -17.35 13.46 -5.96
N LEU A 52 -18.53 12.98 -5.52
CA LEU A 52 -19.14 13.42 -4.27
C LEU A 52 -18.24 13.14 -3.07
N LEU A 53 -17.61 11.96 -2.98
CA LEU A 53 -16.77 11.60 -1.83
C LEU A 53 -15.39 12.28 -1.85
N PHE A 54 -14.76 12.39 -3.01
CA PHE A 54 -13.34 12.78 -3.11
C PHE A 54 -13.07 14.13 -3.78
N GLY A 55 -14.09 14.77 -4.36
CA GLY A 55 -13.92 15.98 -5.15
C GLY A 55 -14.21 15.71 -6.63
N ILE A 56 -14.82 16.68 -7.31
CA ILE A 56 -14.92 16.65 -8.77
C ILE A 56 -13.54 16.99 -9.34
N GLU A 57 -12.92 16.03 -10.03
CA GLU A 57 -11.58 16.13 -10.63
C GLU A 57 -11.37 17.43 -11.40
N GLU A 58 -10.14 17.99 -11.37
CA GLU A 58 -9.83 19.26 -12.03
C GLU A 58 -10.25 19.25 -13.50
N ARG A 59 -9.89 18.17 -14.21
CA ARG A 59 -10.25 17.87 -15.59
C ARG A 59 -11.24 16.71 -15.62
N THR A 60 -12.52 17.03 -15.43
CA THR A 60 -13.59 16.02 -15.51
C THR A 60 -14.13 15.89 -16.93
N ARG A 61 -14.32 14.65 -17.39
CA ARG A 61 -14.98 14.35 -18.66
C ARG A 61 -16.51 14.49 -18.61
N TYR A 62 -17.08 14.70 -17.43
CA TYR A 62 -18.53 14.75 -17.21
C TYR A 62 -19.13 16.16 -17.27
N GLY A 63 -18.36 17.17 -17.71
CA GLY A 63 -18.83 18.54 -17.91
C GLY A 63 -19.39 18.83 -19.31
N PHE A 64 -19.84 17.82 -20.06
CA PHE A 64 -20.23 17.99 -21.47
C PHE A 64 -21.61 18.65 -21.65
N LEU A 65 -22.58 18.35 -20.79
CA LEU A 65 -23.91 18.98 -20.80
C LEU A 65 -23.95 20.21 -19.89
N HIS A 66 -23.24 20.14 -18.76
CA HIS A 66 -23.20 21.18 -17.74
C HIS A 66 -21.78 21.72 -17.63
N GLY A 67 -21.60 23.02 -17.93
CA GLY A 67 -20.29 23.66 -17.82
C GLY A 67 -19.73 23.57 -16.40
N TYR A 68 -18.40 23.65 -16.28
CA TYR A 68 -17.71 23.40 -15.00
C TYR A 68 -18.21 24.29 -13.86
N SER A 69 -18.63 25.53 -14.11
CA SER A 69 -19.13 26.45 -13.08
C SER A 69 -20.49 26.06 -12.50
N THR A 70 -21.27 25.24 -13.21
CA THR A 70 -22.64 24.86 -12.81
C THR A 70 -22.73 23.45 -12.27
N MET A 71 -21.67 22.64 -12.42
CA MET A 71 -21.67 21.24 -11.99
C MET A 71 -21.91 21.12 -10.48
N GLU A 72 -22.88 20.28 -10.13
CA GLU A 72 -23.31 20.03 -8.75
C GLU A 72 -23.78 18.57 -8.62
N ILE A 73 -23.34 17.94 -7.53
CA ILE A 73 -23.77 16.60 -7.10
C ILE A 73 -24.21 16.72 -5.65
N GLY A 74 -25.36 16.20 -5.30
CA GLY A 74 -25.83 16.08 -3.92
C GLY A 74 -25.89 14.64 -3.46
N ALA A 75 -26.00 14.43 -2.15
CA ALA A 75 -26.34 13.16 -1.57
C ALA A 75 -26.78 13.31 -0.11
N ALA A 76 -27.49 12.28 0.35
CA ALA A 76 -27.72 12.03 1.75
C ALA A 76 -26.90 10.80 2.18
N LEU A 77 -25.98 11.00 3.13
CA LEU A 77 -25.10 9.95 3.67
C LEU A 77 -25.42 9.67 5.14
N GLU A 78 -25.46 8.40 5.52
CA GLU A 78 -25.68 7.96 6.89
C GLU A 78 -24.36 7.45 7.49
N PHE A 79 -23.89 8.12 8.54
CA PHE A 79 -22.73 7.70 9.32
C PHE A 79 -22.72 8.38 10.70
N GLY A 80 -22.08 7.75 11.68
CA GLY A 80 -22.08 8.26 13.06
C GLY A 80 -23.48 8.35 13.68
N GLY A 81 -24.42 7.51 13.22
CA GLY A 81 -25.82 7.52 13.67
C GLY A 81 -26.68 8.68 13.14
N ASN A 82 -26.14 9.55 12.28
CA ASN A 82 -26.83 10.71 11.76
C ASN A 82 -26.93 10.69 10.22
N LEU A 83 -27.95 11.36 9.71
CA LEU A 83 -28.10 11.65 8.28
C LEU A 83 -27.43 12.99 7.95
N HIS A 84 -26.56 12.98 6.95
CA HIS A 84 -25.83 14.15 6.49
C HIS A 84 -26.25 14.47 5.05
N GLU A 85 -27.00 15.56 4.89
CA GLU A 85 -27.28 16.15 3.58
C GLU A 85 -26.06 16.97 3.16
N MET A 86 -25.55 16.69 1.96
CA MET A 86 -24.35 17.33 1.46
C MET A 86 -24.39 17.51 -0.05
N LYS A 87 -23.68 18.53 -0.50
CA LYS A 87 -23.55 18.89 -1.91
C LYS A 87 -22.11 19.16 -2.24
N ARG A 88 -21.72 18.82 -3.45
CA ARG A 88 -20.39 19.08 -3.98
C ARG A 88 -20.52 19.83 -5.29
N VAL A 89 -19.91 21.01 -5.30
CA VAL A 89 -19.83 21.87 -6.48
C VAL A 89 -18.45 21.80 -7.08
N LYS A 90 -18.34 22.01 -8.39
CA LYS A 90 -17.05 21.99 -9.07
C LYS A 90 -16.25 23.25 -8.76
N GLN A 91 -15.35 23.15 -7.79
CA GLN A 91 -14.44 24.21 -7.33
C GLN A 91 -13.08 23.61 -6.93
N ARG A 92 -12.02 24.44 -6.94
CA ARG A 92 -10.66 24.01 -6.54
C ARG A 92 -10.49 23.81 -5.03
N SER A 93 -11.22 24.59 -4.23
CA SER A 93 -11.23 24.54 -2.77
C SER A 93 -12.64 24.79 -2.26
N ASN A 94 -12.93 24.35 -1.02
CA ASN A 94 -14.24 24.52 -0.36
C ASN A 94 -15.42 24.05 -1.23
N SER A 95 -15.23 22.94 -1.95
CA SER A 95 -16.21 22.39 -2.89
C SER A 95 -17.37 21.67 -2.20
N LEU A 96 -17.16 21.18 -0.96
CA LEU A 96 -18.19 20.54 -0.16
C LEU A 96 -19.08 21.57 0.53
N ARG A 97 -20.38 21.32 0.52
CA ARG A 97 -21.41 22.13 1.17
C ARG A 97 -22.34 21.22 1.95
N ASP A 98 -22.91 21.75 3.03
CA ASP A 98 -23.95 21.08 3.80
C ASP A 98 -25.34 21.21 3.14
N GLY A 99 -26.35 20.62 3.76
CA GLY A 99 -27.76 20.70 3.33
C GLY A 99 -28.35 22.12 3.33
N ARG A 100 -27.68 23.09 3.98
CA ARG A 100 -28.06 24.53 3.95
C ARG A 100 -27.29 25.30 2.88
N GLY A 101 -26.44 24.64 2.11
CA GLY A 101 -25.61 25.22 1.07
C GLY A 101 -24.39 25.99 1.59
N GLN A 102 -24.06 25.87 2.88
CA GLN A 102 -22.88 26.48 3.48
C GLN A 102 -21.64 25.61 3.28
N PRO A 103 -20.43 26.18 3.16
CA PRO A 103 -19.20 25.40 3.05
C PRO A 103 -19.06 24.42 4.23
N ALA A 104 -18.80 23.16 3.93
CA ALA A 104 -18.56 22.11 4.91
C ALA A 104 -17.09 21.70 4.91
N ASN A 105 -16.58 21.30 6.08
CA ASN A 105 -15.21 20.84 6.22
C ASN A 105 -15.04 19.44 5.59
N GLU A 106 -14.07 19.28 4.70
CA GLU A 106 -13.68 18.00 4.10
C GLU A 106 -13.38 16.91 5.14
N ALA A 107 -12.89 17.30 6.33
CA ALA A 107 -12.61 16.38 7.43
C ALA A 107 -13.84 15.58 7.89
N LEU A 108 -15.06 16.07 7.62
CA LEU A 108 -16.31 15.38 7.90
C LEU A 108 -16.42 14.04 7.14
N LEU A 109 -15.85 13.97 5.94
CA LEU A 109 -15.75 12.73 5.16
C LEU A 109 -14.53 11.88 5.53
N GLY A 110 -13.55 12.44 6.26
CA GLY A 110 -12.33 11.73 6.63
C GLY A 110 -12.55 10.50 7.52
N VAL A 111 -13.38 10.65 8.57
CA VAL A 111 -13.73 9.54 9.48
C VAL A 111 -14.48 8.41 8.76
N PRO A 112 -15.59 8.64 8.04
CA PRO A 112 -16.30 7.57 7.36
C PRO A 112 -15.51 6.92 6.22
N LEU A 113 -14.53 7.62 5.64
CA LEU A 113 -13.63 7.09 4.61
C LEU A 113 -12.35 6.47 5.18
N ALA A 114 -12.13 6.53 6.50
CA ALA A 114 -10.93 6.03 7.17
C ALA A 114 -9.60 6.49 6.52
N GLY A 115 -9.57 7.70 5.95
CA GLY A 115 -8.39 8.25 5.28
C GLY A 115 -8.06 7.62 3.91
N LEU A 116 -8.95 6.81 3.33
CA LEU A 116 -8.73 6.23 2.01
C LEU A 116 -8.66 7.31 0.92
N SER A 117 -7.76 7.11 -0.04
CA SER A 117 -7.74 7.88 -1.29
C SER A 117 -8.85 7.40 -2.23
N ARG A 118 -9.16 8.20 -3.26
CA ARG A 118 -10.10 7.84 -4.32
C ARG A 118 -9.73 6.51 -4.99
N ASP A 119 -8.45 6.34 -5.33
CA ASP A 119 -7.97 5.13 -6.00
C ASP A 119 -8.05 3.91 -5.08
N ALA A 120 -7.66 4.07 -3.81
CA ALA A 120 -7.80 3.01 -2.81
C ALA A 120 -9.28 2.62 -2.63
N TYR A 121 -10.18 3.59 -2.50
CA TYR A 121 -11.61 3.33 -2.40
C TYR A 121 -12.16 2.59 -3.63
N ARG A 122 -11.75 3.00 -4.84
CA ARG A 122 -12.18 2.34 -6.08
C ARG A 122 -11.68 0.89 -6.13
N MET A 123 -10.41 0.63 -5.82
CA MET A 123 -9.88 -0.74 -5.81
C MET A 123 -10.57 -1.64 -4.78
N MET A 124 -10.98 -1.10 -3.63
CA MET A 124 -11.59 -1.88 -2.54
C MET A 124 -13.09 -2.10 -2.73
N PHE A 125 -13.81 -1.08 -3.21
CA PHE A 125 -15.28 -1.05 -3.18
C PHE A 125 -15.94 -0.93 -4.56
N SER A 126 -15.15 -0.84 -5.64
CA SER A 126 -15.65 -0.82 -7.01
C SER A 126 -15.08 -1.97 -7.80
N LEU A 127 -15.96 -2.75 -8.41
CA LEU A 127 -15.62 -3.70 -9.46
C LEU A 127 -16.14 -3.14 -10.77
N ASP A 128 -15.22 -2.64 -11.59
CA ASP A 128 -15.48 -2.24 -12.98
C ASP A 128 -14.54 -2.99 -13.93
N ASP A 129 -14.96 -3.17 -15.19
CA ASP A 129 -14.19 -3.93 -16.19
C ASP A 129 -12.73 -3.48 -16.28
N GLN A 130 -12.48 -2.16 -16.24
CA GLN A 130 -11.13 -1.62 -16.34
C GLN A 130 -10.31 -1.94 -15.08
N THR A 131 -10.90 -1.88 -13.88
CA THR A 131 -10.22 -2.32 -12.65
C THR A 131 -9.98 -3.81 -12.61
N LEU A 132 -10.84 -4.62 -13.22
CA LEU A 132 -10.67 -6.07 -13.33
C LEU A 132 -9.52 -6.44 -14.28
N GLU A 133 -9.45 -5.80 -15.46
CA GLU A 133 -8.34 -5.95 -16.38
C GLU A 133 -7.02 -5.47 -15.77
N ALA A 134 -6.99 -4.24 -15.24
CA ALA A 134 -5.79 -3.68 -14.61
C ALA A 134 -5.36 -4.49 -13.38
N GLY A 135 -6.30 -5.01 -12.61
CA GLY A 135 -6.03 -5.92 -11.51
C GLY A 135 -5.45 -7.25 -11.99
N GLY A 136 -5.97 -7.80 -13.09
CA GLY A 136 -5.44 -9.01 -13.74
C GLY A 136 -4.01 -8.81 -14.25
N ASP A 137 -3.75 -7.70 -14.94
CA ASP A 137 -2.42 -7.33 -15.42
C ASP A 137 -1.44 -7.11 -14.25
N ALA A 138 -1.88 -6.42 -13.20
CA ALA A 138 -1.08 -6.22 -11.99
C ALA A 138 -0.77 -7.55 -11.26
N ILE A 139 -1.65 -8.55 -11.31
CA ILE A 139 -1.39 -9.91 -10.78
C ILE A 139 -0.35 -10.65 -11.62
N LEU A 140 -0.41 -10.49 -12.95
CA LEU A 140 0.56 -11.09 -13.87
C LEU A 140 1.95 -10.45 -13.71
N GLU A 141 2.01 -9.14 -13.49
CA GLU A 141 3.25 -8.39 -13.29
C GLU A 141 3.81 -8.52 -11.88
N SER A 142 2.95 -8.59 -10.86
CA SER A 142 3.35 -8.64 -9.45
C SER A 142 3.35 -10.08 -8.95
N LYS A 143 4.54 -10.68 -8.83
CA LYS A 143 4.75 -11.93 -8.11
C LYS A 143 4.50 -11.78 -6.60
N GLY A 144 3.24 -11.62 -6.17
CA GLY A 144 2.80 -11.77 -4.78
C GLY A 144 2.34 -10.48 -4.07
N ASP A 145 2.80 -9.31 -4.48
CA ASP A 145 2.57 -8.04 -3.74
C ASP A 145 1.09 -7.56 -3.81
N LEU A 146 0.43 -7.75 -4.96
CA LEU A 146 -0.98 -7.39 -5.09
C LEU A 146 -1.92 -8.35 -4.33
N GLY A 147 -1.53 -9.63 -4.21
CA GLY A 147 -2.30 -10.61 -3.44
C GLY A 147 -2.36 -10.23 -1.95
N GLU A 148 -1.28 -9.67 -1.43
CA GLU A 148 -1.20 -9.13 -0.07
C GLU A 148 -2.05 -7.87 0.10
N LEU A 149 -2.04 -6.95 -0.87
CA LEU A 149 -2.90 -5.75 -0.86
C LEU A 149 -4.40 -6.11 -0.92
N LEU A 150 -4.81 -7.07 -1.76
CA LEU A 150 -6.19 -7.55 -1.87
C LEU A 150 -6.67 -8.29 -0.60
N PHE A 151 -5.81 -9.11 0.01
CA PHE A 151 -6.13 -9.79 1.28
C PHE A 151 -6.19 -8.82 2.46
N SER A 152 -5.28 -7.85 2.52
CA SER A 152 -5.23 -6.84 3.59
C SER A 152 -6.42 -5.87 3.51
N ALA A 153 -6.83 -5.51 2.30
CA ALA A 153 -7.97 -4.63 2.03
C ALA A 153 -9.32 -5.28 2.38
N SER A 154 -9.52 -6.55 2.00
CA SER A 154 -10.79 -7.26 2.24
C SER A 154 -11.05 -7.56 3.72
N ALA A 155 -10.01 -7.62 4.55
CA ALA A 155 -10.11 -7.93 5.96
C ALA A 155 -10.14 -6.70 6.89
N GLY A 156 -10.08 -5.47 6.35
CA GLY A 156 -10.08 -4.24 7.16
C GLY A 156 -8.80 -4.05 7.98
N LEU A 157 -7.69 -4.64 7.54
CA LEU A 157 -6.47 -4.84 8.31
C LEU A 157 -5.38 -3.78 8.03
N ALA A 158 -5.77 -2.51 7.83
CA ALA A 158 -4.81 -1.42 7.67
C ALA A 158 -3.77 -1.38 8.81
N ASP A 159 -4.17 -1.81 10.02
CA ASP A 159 -3.31 -1.94 11.19
C ASP A 159 -2.26 -3.06 11.06
N LEU A 160 -2.57 -4.17 10.37
CA LEU A 160 -1.59 -5.23 10.11
C LEU A 160 -0.59 -4.85 9.04
N SER A 161 -0.97 -4.09 8.00
CA SER A 161 0.01 -3.54 7.05
C SER A 161 0.99 -2.60 7.75
N HIS A 162 0.52 -1.73 8.65
CA HIS A 162 1.41 -0.92 9.49
C HIS A 162 2.31 -1.75 10.42
N THR A 163 1.77 -2.84 10.96
CA THR A 163 2.54 -3.77 11.80
C THR A 163 3.62 -4.49 10.98
N LEU A 164 3.30 -4.92 9.76
CA LEU A 164 4.26 -5.54 8.84
C LEU A 164 5.38 -4.56 8.45
N ASP A 165 5.02 -3.33 8.07
CA ASP A 165 5.98 -2.26 7.77
C ASP A 165 6.94 -2.00 8.96
N ALA A 166 6.42 -2.04 10.18
CA ALA A 166 7.21 -1.87 11.39
C ALA A 166 8.19 -3.02 11.60
N VAL A 167 7.72 -4.27 11.44
CA VAL A 167 8.54 -5.47 11.54
C VAL A 167 9.60 -5.52 10.43
N GLU A 168 9.27 -5.10 9.22
CA GLU A 168 10.20 -5.05 8.09
C GLU A 168 11.28 -3.99 8.31
N LYS A 169 10.94 -2.81 8.83
CA LYS A 169 11.93 -1.79 9.23
C LYS A 169 12.85 -2.29 10.35
N GLU A 170 12.32 -3.04 11.32
CA GLU A 170 13.14 -3.64 12.38
C GLU A 170 14.12 -4.67 11.81
N ALA A 171 13.63 -5.54 10.92
CA ALA A 171 14.46 -6.53 10.22
C ALA A 171 15.56 -5.87 9.38
N ASP A 172 15.23 -4.79 8.64
CA ASP A 172 16.18 -4.01 7.86
C ASP A 172 17.27 -3.35 8.72
N GLY A 173 16.92 -2.92 9.95
CA GLY A 173 17.88 -2.42 10.93
C GLY A 173 18.85 -3.49 11.43
N ILE A 174 18.41 -4.75 11.49
CA ILE A 174 19.24 -5.90 11.84
C ILE A 174 20.17 -6.27 10.68
N TYR A 175 19.62 -6.43 9.47
CA TYR A 175 20.37 -6.85 8.29
C TYR A 175 19.71 -6.44 6.97
N ARG A 176 20.47 -5.74 6.12
CA ARG A 176 20.08 -5.45 4.74
C ARG A 176 21.26 -5.65 3.80
N LYS A 177 21.02 -6.32 2.68
CA LYS A 177 22.07 -6.65 1.69
C LYS A 177 22.68 -5.35 1.14
N ARG A 178 24.01 -5.24 1.20
CA ARG A 178 24.81 -4.07 0.74
C ARG A 178 24.73 -2.80 1.62
N VAL A 179 24.12 -2.84 2.79
CA VAL A 179 24.12 -1.69 3.74
C VAL A 179 25.16 -1.91 4.84
N SER A 180 26.09 -0.97 5.00
CA SER A 180 27.21 -1.06 5.96
C SER A 180 26.88 -0.57 7.37
N LYS A 181 25.71 0.07 7.58
CA LYS A 181 25.24 0.62 8.86
C LYS A 181 24.08 -0.20 9.47
N THR A 182 24.20 -1.53 9.46
CA THR A 182 23.25 -2.42 10.15
C THR A 182 23.89 -3.03 11.38
N LYS A 183 23.09 -3.49 12.34
CA LYS A 183 23.59 -4.05 13.61
C LYS A 183 24.56 -5.21 13.38
N ILE A 184 24.28 -6.06 12.39
CA ILE A 184 25.21 -7.15 11.99
C ILE A 184 26.49 -6.61 11.33
N ALA A 185 26.42 -5.56 10.52
CA ALA A 185 27.60 -4.97 9.89
C ALA A 185 28.54 -4.35 10.93
N GLU A 186 28.00 -3.65 11.93
CA GLU A 186 28.75 -3.09 13.05
C GLU A 186 29.42 -4.19 13.89
N LEU A 187 28.69 -5.26 14.22
CA LEU A 187 29.23 -6.40 14.95
C LEU A 187 30.33 -7.11 14.16
N LYS A 188 30.19 -7.26 12.84
CA LYS A 188 31.25 -7.79 11.97
C LYS A 188 32.50 -6.92 11.97
N HIS A 189 32.34 -5.59 11.89
CA HIS A 189 33.46 -4.65 11.99
C HIS A 189 34.18 -4.78 13.33
N ARG A 190 33.43 -4.77 14.44
CA ARG A 190 33.98 -4.87 15.79
C ARG A 190 34.69 -6.22 16.02
N LEU A 191 34.17 -7.31 15.46
CA LEU A 191 34.82 -8.62 15.49
C LEU A 191 36.13 -8.64 14.68
N ALA A 192 36.18 -7.96 13.53
CA ALA A 192 37.42 -7.82 12.76
C ALA A 192 38.50 -7.02 13.50
N GLU A 193 38.11 -5.92 14.18
CA GLU A 193 39.02 -5.15 15.03
C GLU A 193 39.55 -5.95 16.21
N LEU A 194 38.68 -6.70 16.89
CA LEU A 194 39.08 -7.56 18.01
C LEU A 194 40.03 -8.68 17.56
N LYS A 195 39.79 -9.29 16.39
CA LYS A 195 40.71 -10.24 15.77
C LYS A 195 42.05 -9.60 15.43
N GLN A 196 42.07 -8.40 14.85
CA GLN A 196 43.33 -7.68 14.60
C GLN A 196 44.08 -7.36 15.91
N ARG A 197 43.37 -6.97 16.97
CA ARG A 197 43.96 -6.74 18.29
C ARG A 197 44.51 -8.01 18.93
N SER A 198 43.82 -9.15 18.81
CA SER A 198 44.34 -10.43 19.31
C SER A 198 45.58 -10.88 18.52
N THR A 199 45.59 -10.71 17.20
CA THR A 199 46.76 -11.04 16.37
C THR A 199 47.94 -10.11 16.63
N ARG A 200 47.70 -8.82 16.95
CA ARG A 200 48.76 -7.88 17.36
C ARG A 200 49.32 -8.15 18.76
N ARG A 201 48.51 -8.70 19.68
CA ARG A 201 48.98 -9.12 21.02
C ARG A 201 49.60 -10.52 21.02
N GLY A 202 49.27 -11.35 20.03
CA GLY A 202 49.88 -12.64 19.79
C GLY A 202 51.18 -12.50 18.99
N THR A 203 52.26 -12.16 19.67
CA THR A 203 53.65 -12.36 19.19
C THR A 203 53.87 -13.86 18.94
N PRO A 204 54.62 -14.28 17.90
CA PRO A 204 54.76 -15.69 17.54
C PRO A 204 55.61 -16.42 18.58
N MET A 205 54.97 -17.16 19.49
CA MET A 205 55.66 -18.01 20.46
C MET A 205 55.50 -19.50 20.14
N THR A 206 55.72 -19.91 18.90
CA THR A 206 55.98 -21.33 18.56
C THR A 206 56.66 -21.45 17.18
N ARG A 207 57.98 -21.21 17.10
CA ARG A 207 58.82 -21.81 16.03
C ARG A 207 60.32 -21.91 16.37
N ARG A 208 60.70 -21.77 17.64
CA ARG A 208 62.08 -21.96 18.13
C ARG A 208 62.04 -22.78 19.42
N CYS A 209 61.85 -24.10 19.31
CA CYS A 209 62.19 -25.11 20.32
C CYS A 209 61.73 -26.50 19.86
N ALA A 210 62.28 -27.01 18.75
CA ALA A 210 62.11 -28.42 18.38
C ALA A 210 63.36 -29.00 17.69
N SER A 211 64.56 -28.47 18.00
CA SER A 211 65.82 -28.98 17.40
C SER A 211 66.98 -29.08 18.37
N ALA A 212 66.73 -29.26 19.67
CA ALA A 212 67.78 -29.56 20.63
C ALA A 212 67.21 -30.21 21.91
N LEU A 213 66.89 -31.50 21.86
CA LEU A 213 67.23 -32.43 22.94
C LEU A 213 66.95 -33.88 22.51
N TRP A 214 68.02 -34.66 22.56
CA TRP A 214 68.16 -36.11 22.55
C TRP A 214 68.27 -36.92 21.25
N PRO A 215 69.38 -37.70 21.11
CA PRO A 215 69.63 -38.63 20.03
C PRO A 215 69.20 -40.05 20.42
N ARG A 216 68.99 -40.95 19.45
CA ARG A 216 69.42 -42.38 19.49
C ARG A 216 69.09 -43.13 18.18
N PRO A 217 69.69 -44.32 17.93
CA PRO A 217 70.55 -44.53 16.77
C PRO A 217 70.04 -45.67 15.87
N GLY A 218 70.70 -45.85 14.73
CA GLY A 218 70.83 -47.17 14.12
C GLY A 218 70.19 -47.35 12.75
N MET A 219 71.09 -47.44 11.76
CA MET A 219 71.06 -48.39 10.65
C MET A 219 70.06 -48.24 9.50
N ARG A 220 70.71 -47.96 8.35
CA ARG A 220 70.65 -48.66 7.05
C ARG A 220 69.58 -48.27 6.05
N ASN A 221 70.13 -47.67 4.97
CA ASN A 221 69.92 -48.00 3.56
C ASN A 221 68.48 -48.20 3.08
N SER A 222 68.01 -47.33 2.19
CA SER A 222 68.23 -47.52 0.74
C SER A 222 67.37 -46.55 -0.08
N ALA A 223 68.01 -46.03 -1.14
CA ALA A 223 67.48 -45.77 -2.48
C ALA A 223 66.26 -44.84 -2.73
N GLY A 224 66.41 -43.98 -3.75
CA GLY A 224 65.30 -43.38 -4.51
C GLY A 224 65.15 -41.87 -4.27
N CYS A 225 66.01 -41.01 -4.82
CA CYS A 225 66.09 -40.59 -6.22
C CYS A 225 64.89 -39.75 -6.71
N CYS A 226 65.20 -38.48 -6.99
CA CYS A 226 64.70 -37.64 -8.09
C CYS A 226 63.22 -37.23 -8.23
N ALA A 227 62.99 -35.95 -7.91
CA ALA A 227 62.80 -34.85 -8.88
C ALA A 227 61.46 -34.62 -9.63
N ARG A 228 61.18 -33.31 -9.80
CA ARG A 228 60.32 -32.61 -10.81
C ARG A 228 58.81 -32.72 -10.61
N ARG A 229 57.96 -31.74 -10.96
CA ARG A 229 58.03 -30.42 -11.63
C ARG A 229 56.66 -29.77 -11.32
N LEU A 230 56.57 -28.52 -10.88
CA LEU A 230 56.11 -27.39 -11.71
C LEU A 230 55.21 -27.83 -12.87
N TRP A 231 53.88 -27.79 -12.69
CA TRP A 231 52.95 -26.82 -13.29
C TRP A 231 51.82 -26.57 -12.28
#